data_AF-A0A2G6NV94-F1
#
_entry.id   AF-A0A2G6NV94-F1
#
_cell.length_a   1.000
_cell.length_b   1.000
_cell.length_c   1.000
_cell.angle_alpha   90.00
_cell.angle_beta   90.00
_cell.angle_gamma   90.00
#
_symmetry.space_group_name_H-M   'P 1'
#
loop_
_entity.id
_entity.type
_entity.pdbx_description
1 polymer ?
#
loop_
_entity_poly.entity_id
_entity_poly.type
_entity_poly.pdbx_seq_one_letter_code
_entity_poly.pdbx_strand_id
1 'polypeptide(L)'
;MDVKILKKDKRNEQLLRFTTHMNKMVVGQPLAIDKLTDSFSRLIAGVHDPDSPLLTMMFMGPTGVGKTETVRALAETIFGNKRAFTRVNCQEYSAHYNISKLLGSPPGYVGGEIRPLLSQENIDRHHRKAVENQSGLVCEPGSKLNAMYPPESEKSLSIILFDEIEKAHPKLWNLLLGVLEDGTVVLGNNEEVDFRQSIIILTTNVGSEAMGAHLAQSSIGFSTGISDEKMDRDIEEAAMREAKKVFPFEFLNRFDDIITYHTLKETHLYSILDILIAQVHHRSLMCAEPFLLEITQEAKTHLVQAGKDIQYGARPLKRVVEKEIVTPISHYICSDQIRKGDLITVDVADEELVFRKETGVTSWEELESLGPFPEEQWAKEDLGVKDDG
;
A
#
# COMPACT_ATOMS: atom_id res chain seq x y z
N MET A 1 9.96 -46.62 5.26
CA MET A 1 9.17 -45.38 5.36
C MET A 1 9.56 -44.49 4.20
N ASP A 2 8.60 -44.06 3.39
CA ASP A 2 8.84 -43.17 2.26
C ASP A 2 9.09 -41.75 2.79
N VAL A 3 10.35 -41.32 2.79
CA VAL A 3 10.74 -39.98 3.26
C VAL A 3 10.62 -39.01 2.09
N LYS A 4 9.65 -38.10 2.16
CA LYS A 4 9.50 -37.03 1.17
C LYS A 4 10.31 -35.81 1.60
N ILE A 5 11.27 -35.40 0.77
CA ILE A 5 11.99 -34.14 0.95
C ILE A 5 11.03 -32.99 0.56
N LEU A 6 10.81 -32.07 1.50
CA LEU A 6 9.97 -30.89 1.27
C LEU A 6 10.72 -29.87 0.40
N LYS A 7 10.01 -29.21 -0.53
CA LYS A 7 10.58 -28.18 -1.41
C LYS A 7 10.41 -26.81 -0.76
N LYS A 8 11.52 -26.14 -0.42
CA LYS A 8 11.54 -24.80 0.20
C LYS A 8 10.81 -23.74 -0.63
N ASP A 9 10.91 -23.83 -1.95
CA ASP A 9 10.41 -22.78 -2.85
C ASP A 9 8.97 -23.02 -3.32
N LYS A 10 8.36 -24.13 -2.90
CA LYS A 10 6.97 -24.43 -3.24
C LYS A 10 6.04 -23.53 -2.44
N ARG A 11 5.43 -22.54 -3.10
CA ARG A 11 4.35 -21.71 -2.55
C ARG A 11 2.98 -22.32 -2.89
N ASN A 12 1.98 -22.08 -2.04
CA ASN A 12 0.59 -22.44 -2.36
C ASN A 12 -0.06 -21.34 -3.23
N GLU A 13 -1.21 -21.66 -3.83
CA GLU A 13 -1.93 -20.73 -4.69
C GLU A 13 -2.34 -19.43 -3.97
N GLN A 14 -2.74 -19.53 -2.69
CA GLN A 14 -3.10 -18.37 -1.88
C GLN A 14 -1.92 -17.40 -1.71
N LEU A 15 -0.71 -17.90 -1.44
CA LEU A 15 0.50 -17.06 -1.35
C LEU A 15 0.87 -16.47 -2.70
N LEU A 16 0.74 -17.23 -3.79
CA LEU A 16 1.03 -16.70 -5.13
C LEU A 16 0.07 -15.55 -5.48
N ARG A 17 -1.24 -15.72 -5.24
CA ARG A 17 -2.25 -14.68 -5.41
C ARG A 17 -1.94 -13.43 -4.56
N PHE A 18 -1.54 -13.64 -3.30
CA PHE A 18 -1.11 -12.56 -2.41
C PHE A 18 0.07 -11.79 -3.02
N THR A 19 1.17 -12.47 -3.36
CA THR A 19 2.38 -11.84 -3.91
C THR A 19 2.09 -11.10 -5.22
N THR A 20 1.28 -11.67 -6.12
CA THR A 20 0.86 -11.00 -7.37
C THR A 20 0.06 -9.74 -7.08
N HIS A 21 -0.89 -9.79 -6.15
CA HIS A 21 -1.67 -8.61 -5.77
C HIS A 21 -0.78 -7.52 -5.15
N MET A 22 0.12 -7.89 -4.23
CA MET A 22 1.05 -6.95 -3.60
C MET A 22 1.97 -6.27 -4.62
N ASN A 23 2.54 -7.01 -5.58
CA ASN A 23 3.38 -6.43 -6.64
C ASN A 23 2.61 -5.49 -7.57
N LYS A 24 1.33 -5.75 -7.82
CA LYS A 24 0.46 -4.85 -8.60
C LYS A 24 0.21 -3.52 -7.86
N MET A 25 0.10 -3.58 -6.53
CA MET A 25 -0.25 -2.42 -5.71
C MET A 25 0.97 -1.61 -5.25
N VAL A 26 2.12 -2.25 -5.02
CA VAL A 26 3.35 -1.64 -4.51
C VAL A 26 4.45 -1.74 -5.56
N VAL A 27 4.60 -0.67 -6.33
CA VAL A 27 5.53 -0.63 -7.47
C VAL A 27 6.97 -0.44 -7.01
N GLY A 28 7.88 -1.24 -7.57
CA GLY A 28 9.32 -1.01 -7.47
C GLY A 28 9.96 -1.47 -6.16
N GLN A 29 9.28 -2.33 -5.40
CA GLN A 29 9.72 -2.82 -4.09
C GLN A 29 9.74 -4.36 -3.99
N PRO A 30 10.34 -5.09 -4.95
CA PRO A 30 10.25 -6.57 -5.01
C PRO A 30 10.75 -7.24 -3.73
N LEU A 31 11.90 -6.84 -3.20
CA LEU A 31 12.46 -7.39 -1.95
C LEU A 31 11.56 -7.17 -0.73
N ALA A 32 10.92 -6.00 -0.65
CA ALA A 32 10.00 -5.70 0.43
C ALA A 32 8.76 -6.60 0.36
N ILE A 33 8.28 -6.86 -0.86
CA ILE A 33 7.14 -7.75 -1.10
C ILE A 33 7.51 -9.22 -0.87
N ASP A 34 8.73 -9.64 -1.19
CA ASP A 34 9.22 -11.00 -0.91
C ASP A 34 9.31 -11.24 0.60
N LYS A 35 9.93 -10.31 1.36
CA LYS A 35 9.97 -10.36 2.83
C LYS A 35 8.57 -10.40 3.42
N LEU A 36 7.67 -9.51 2.97
CA LEU A 36 6.28 -9.50 3.42
C LEU A 36 5.55 -10.81 3.08
N THR A 37 5.81 -11.40 1.92
CA THR A 37 5.22 -12.69 1.53
C THR A 37 5.66 -13.79 2.48
N ASP A 38 6.94 -13.82 2.85
CA ASP A 38 7.46 -14.78 3.82
C ASP A 38 6.85 -14.54 5.22
N SER A 39 6.72 -13.30 5.67
CA SER A 39 6.02 -12.94 6.91
C SER A 39 4.54 -13.38 6.90
N PHE A 40 3.83 -13.10 5.81
CA PHE A 40 2.45 -13.49 5.62
C PHE A 40 2.29 -15.02 5.58
N SER A 41 3.29 -15.74 5.05
CA SER A 41 3.31 -17.20 5.05
C SER A 41 3.32 -17.79 6.46
N ARG A 42 4.06 -17.16 7.40
CA ARG A 42 4.08 -17.54 8.83
C ARG A 42 2.72 -17.32 9.48
N LEU A 43 2.11 -16.15 9.23
CA LEU A 43 0.76 -15.81 9.69
C LEU A 43 -0.26 -16.88 9.27
N ILE A 44 -0.37 -17.16 7.97
CA ILE A 44 -1.35 -18.14 7.48
C ILE A 44 -1.01 -19.58 7.86
N ALA A 45 0.26 -19.88 8.18
CA ALA A 45 0.64 -21.19 8.70
C ALA A 45 0.21 -21.39 10.16
N GLY A 46 -0.14 -20.32 10.87
CA GLY A 46 -0.49 -20.36 12.29
C GLY A 46 0.69 -20.65 13.21
N VAL A 47 1.93 -20.52 12.71
CA VAL A 47 3.15 -20.76 13.50
C VAL A 47 3.60 -19.43 14.09
N HIS A 48 3.01 -19.06 15.22
CA HIS A 48 3.32 -17.85 15.98
C HIS A 48 3.37 -18.17 17.48
N ASP A 49 4.03 -17.30 18.23
CA ASP A 49 4.00 -17.32 19.69
C ASP A 49 2.61 -16.84 20.15
N PRO A 50 1.85 -17.62 20.94
CA PRO A 50 0.51 -17.25 21.37
C PRO A 50 0.48 -16.06 22.32
N ASP A 51 1.60 -15.70 22.95
CA ASP A 51 1.67 -14.64 23.96
C ASP A 51 2.09 -13.28 23.37
N SER A 52 2.45 -13.22 22.09
CA SER A 52 2.85 -12.00 21.39
C SER A 52 1.93 -11.68 20.20
N PRO A 53 2.03 -10.48 19.60
CA PRO A 53 1.27 -10.16 18.38
C PRO A 53 1.60 -11.14 17.23
N LEU A 54 0.61 -11.47 16.40
CA LEU A 54 0.73 -12.45 15.32
C LEU A 54 1.89 -12.19 14.35
N LEU A 55 2.16 -10.91 14.10
CA LEU A 55 3.21 -10.47 13.21
C LEU A 55 3.59 -9.03 13.53
N THR A 56 4.87 -8.78 13.75
CA THR A 56 5.43 -7.44 14.02
C THR A 56 6.43 -7.06 12.95
N MET A 57 6.19 -5.93 12.27
CA MET A 57 7.05 -5.48 11.18
C MET A 57 7.43 -4.01 11.32
N MET A 58 8.65 -3.69 10.90
CA MET A 58 9.14 -2.31 10.80
C MET A 58 9.51 -1.98 9.36
N PHE A 59 8.83 -1.00 8.77
CA PHE A 59 9.06 -0.52 7.41
C PHE A 59 9.96 0.71 7.43
N MET A 60 11.13 0.60 6.84
CA MET A 60 12.14 1.65 6.76
C MET A 60 12.28 2.13 5.33
N GLY A 61 12.40 3.44 5.09
CA GLY A 61 12.61 3.95 3.74
C GLY A 61 12.25 5.42 3.60
N PRO A 62 12.55 6.05 2.45
CA PRO A 62 12.14 7.43 2.15
C PRO A 62 10.62 7.65 2.14
N THR A 63 10.18 8.90 2.18
CA THR A 63 8.77 9.25 2.06
C THR A 63 8.25 8.91 0.66
N GLY A 64 7.02 8.39 0.56
CA GLY A 64 6.34 8.21 -0.72
C GLY A 64 6.83 7.05 -1.59
N VAL A 65 7.58 6.09 -1.02
CA VAL A 65 8.12 4.92 -1.75
C VAL A 65 7.23 3.67 -1.71
N GLY A 66 6.17 3.67 -0.89
CA GLY A 66 5.20 2.56 -0.82
C GLY A 66 4.90 2.01 0.56
N LYS A 67 5.62 2.40 1.64
CA LYS A 67 5.44 1.84 3.00
C LYS A 67 3.98 1.75 3.45
N THR A 68 3.24 2.87 3.42
CA THR A 68 1.82 2.91 3.80
C THR A 68 0.91 2.23 2.77
N GLU A 69 1.31 2.21 1.49
CA GLU A 69 0.54 1.54 0.44
C GLU A 69 0.60 0.02 0.58
N THR A 70 1.74 -0.52 1.03
CA THR A 70 1.87 -1.93 1.42
C THR A 70 0.86 -2.31 2.51
N VAL A 71 0.67 -1.46 3.53
CA VAL A 71 -0.32 -1.70 4.59
C VAL A 71 -1.74 -1.70 4.04
N ARG A 72 -2.04 -0.77 3.11
CA ARG A 72 -3.35 -0.72 2.45
C ARG A 72 -3.63 -1.96 1.60
N ALA A 73 -2.65 -2.41 0.83
CA ALA A 73 -2.76 -3.62 0.03
C ALA A 73 -2.92 -4.88 0.92
N LEU A 74 -2.21 -4.93 2.05
CA LEU A 74 -2.40 -5.98 3.05
C LEU A 74 -3.82 -5.96 3.65
N ALA A 75 -4.31 -4.78 4.05
CA ALA A 75 -5.67 -4.62 4.58
C ALA A 75 -6.75 -4.95 3.54
N GLU A 76 -6.54 -4.59 2.28
CA GLU A 76 -7.43 -4.97 1.17
C GLU A 76 -7.44 -6.48 0.97
N THR A 77 -6.28 -7.14 1.03
CA THR A 77 -6.21 -8.59 0.88
C THR A 77 -6.90 -9.32 2.03
N ILE A 78 -6.60 -8.92 3.27
CA ILE A 78 -7.11 -9.59 4.47
C ILE A 78 -8.61 -9.32 4.68
N PHE A 79 -9.03 -8.05 4.60
CA PHE A 79 -10.38 -7.61 4.98
C PHE A 79 -11.26 -7.19 3.80
N GLY A 80 -10.73 -7.14 2.58
CA GLY A 80 -11.46 -6.65 1.40
C GLY A 80 -11.55 -5.12 1.32
N ASN A 81 -10.82 -4.37 2.16
CA ASN A 81 -10.89 -2.92 2.18
C ASN A 81 -9.53 -2.27 2.50
N LYS A 82 -9.04 -1.42 1.60
CA LYS A 82 -7.76 -0.68 1.73
C LYS A 82 -7.64 0.17 2.99
N ARG A 83 -8.74 0.54 3.63
CA ARG A 83 -8.79 1.38 4.85
C ARG A 83 -9.06 0.56 6.11
N ALA A 84 -9.08 -0.77 6.02
CA ALA A 84 -9.38 -1.65 7.14
C ALA A 84 -8.17 -1.87 8.05
N PHE A 85 -7.63 -0.80 8.62
CA PHE A 85 -6.56 -0.85 9.61
C PHE A 85 -6.63 0.37 10.53
N THR A 86 -6.18 0.21 11.77
CA THR A 86 -6.11 1.32 12.73
C THR A 86 -4.80 2.07 12.52
N ARG A 87 -4.89 3.33 12.05
CA ARG A 87 -3.72 4.19 11.85
C ARG A 87 -3.50 5.11 13.06
N VAL A 88 -2.29 5.06 13.60
CA VAL A 88 -1.77 5.96 14.63
C VAL A 88 -0.70 6.84 13.98
N ASN A 89 -1.00 8.12 13.79
CA ASN A 89 -0.03 9.09 13.30
C ASN A 89 0.89 9.53 14.45
N CYS A 90 2.10 8.99 14.53
CA CYS A 90 3.01 9.20 15.66
C CYS A 90 3.46 10.67 15.81
N GLN A 91 3.39 11.47 14.74
CA GLN A 91 3.68 12.90 14.81
C GLN A 91 2.72 13.66 15.75
N GLU A 92 1.46 13.22 15.85
CA GLU A 92 0.46 13.81 16.75
C GLU A 92 0.77 13.53 18.24
N TYR A 93 1.59 12.51 18.51
CA TYR A 93 1.98 12.05 19.84
C TYR A 93 3.42 12.40 20.21
N SER A 94 3.98 13.44 19.56
CA SER A 94 5.29 14.01 19.91
C SER A 94 5.30 14.64 21.31
N ALA A 95 4.17 15.19 21.75
CA ALA A 95 3.99 15.74 23.10
C ALA A 95 3.37 14.72 24.06
N HIS A 96 3.92 14.63 25.28
CA HIS A 96 3.50 13.66 26.29
C HIS A 96 1.99 13.67 26.60
N TYR A 97 1.35 14.84 26.62
CA TYR A 97 -0.07 14.98 26.95
C TYR A 97 -1.01 14.47 25.85
N ASN A 98 -0.57 14.35 24.59
CA ASN A 98 -1.41 13.81 23.52
C ASN A 98 -1.54 12.29 23.61
N ILE A 99 -0.64 11.61 24.34
CA ILE A 99 -0.64 10.15 24.50
C ILE A 99 -1.92 9.68 25.22
N SER A 100 -2.53 10.49 26.09
CA SER A 100 -3.81 10.13 26.72
C SER A 100 -4.96 10.02 25.72
N LYS A 101 -4.88 10.63 24.53
CA LYS A 101 -5.88 10.40 23.47
C LYS A 101 -5.79 8.99 22.88
N LEU A 102 -4.56 8.45 22.85
CA LEU A 102 -4.29 7.10 22.37
C LEU A 102 -4.74 6.06 23.40
N LEU A 103 -4.43 6.30 24.68
CA LEU A 103 -4.58 5.34 25.77
C LEU A 103 -5.79 5.58 26.67
N GLY A 104 -6.51 6.68 26.51
CA GLY A 104 -7.50 7.12 27.48
C GLY A 104 -6.91 7.92 28.64
N SER A 105 -7.77 8.75 29.22
CA SER A 105 -7.49 9.43 30.49
C SER A 105 -7.84 8.53 31.68
N PRO A 106 -7.13 8.64 32.81
CA PRO A 106 -7.52 7.96 34.04
C PRO A 106 -8.93 8.36 34.51
N PRO A 107 -9.65 7.47 35.22
CA PRO A 107 -10.95 7.79 35.80
C PRO A 107 -10.88 9.07 36.65
N GLY A 108 -11.80 10.00 36.42
CA GLY A 108 -11.85 11.29 37.14
C GLY A 108 -11.04 12.43 36.52
N TYR A 109 -10.31 12.19 35.42
CA TYR A 109 -9.65 13.25 34.64
C TYR A 109 -10.53 13.71 33.46
N VAL A 110 -10.32 14.95 33.02
CA VAL A 110 -10.97 15.49 31.81
C VAL A 110 -10.64 14.60 30.61
N GLY A 111 -11.68 14.20 29.86
CA GLY A 111 -11.54 13.31 28.70
C GLY A 111 -11.72 11.82 29.02
N GLY A 112 -12.09 11.43 30.24
CA GLY A 112 -12.40 10.04 30.60
C GLY A 112 -13.59 9.43 29.81
N GLU A 113 -14.43 10.26 29.20
CA GLU A 113 -15.53 9.81 28.33
C GLU A 113 -15.09 9.52 26.89
N ILE A 114 -13.89 9.97 26.48
CA ILE A 114 -13.37 9.74 25.14
C ILE A 114 -12.79 8.33 25.08
N ARG A 115 -13.38 7.48 24.24
CA ARG A 115 -12.85 6.12 24.05
C ARG A 115 -11.42 6.18 23.48
N PRO A 116 -10.49 5.41 24.05
CA PRO A 116 -9.13 5.32 23.52
C PRO A 116 -9.12 4.82 22.08
N LEU A 117 -8.23 5.37 21.26
CA LEU A 117 -8.03 4.92 19.87
C LEU A 117 -7.61 3.45 19.82
N LEU A 118 -6.84 2.98 20.80
CA LEU A 118 -6.37 1.60 20.90
C LEU A 118 -7.27 0.68 21.74
N SER A 119 -8.51 1.07 22.05
CA SER A 119 -9.47 0.17 22.71
C SER A 119 -9.74 -1.10 21.88
N GLN A 120 -10.08 -2.21 22.54
CA GLN A 120 -10.34 -3.50 21.89
C GLN A 120 -11.39 -3.39 20.76
N GLU A 121 -12.48 -2.67 21.03
CA GLU A 121 -13.52 -2.41 20.04
C GLU A 121 -12.96 -1.74 18.77
N ASN A 122 -12.08 -0.75 18.94
CA ASN A 122 -11.53 0.02 17.84
C ASN A 122 -10.55 -0.79 16.98
N ILE A 123 -9.75 -1.66 17.58
CA ILE A 123 -8.82 -2.51 16.81
C ILE A 123 -9.55 -3.65 16.09
N ASP A 124 -10.60 -4.19 16.69
CA ASP A 124 -11.38 -5.31 16.14
C ASP A 124 -12.39 -4.89 15.06
N ARG A 125 -12.83 -3.62 15.05
CA ARG A 125 -13.95 -3.16 14.20
C ARG A 125 -13.79 -3.53 12.72
N HIS A 126 -12.56 -3.55 12.23
CA HIS A 126 -12.26 -3.80 10.83
C HIS A 126 -12.48 -5.27 10.45
N HIS A 127 -12.14 -6.19 11.36
CA HIS A 127 -12.47 -7.61 11.20
C HIS A 127 -13.98 -7.82 11.19
N ARG A 128 -14.68 -7.30 12.21
CA ARG A 128 -16.14 -7.46 12.35
C ARG A 128 -16.86 -6.95 11.09
N LYS A 129 -16.44 -5.79 10.60
CA LYS A 129 -16.98 -5.21 9.37
C LYS A 129 -16.65 -6.04 8.12
N ALA A 130 -15.51 -6.72 8.07
CA ALA A 130 -15.19 -7.64 6.97
C ALA A 130 -16.09 -8.89 7.00
N VAL A 131 -16.35 -9.43 8.20
CA VAL A 131 -17.29 -10.55 8.40
C VAL A 131 -18.71 -10.17 8.00
N GLU A 132 -19.19 -8.99 8.43
CA GLU A 132 -20.50 -8.46 8.05
C GLU A 132 -20.65 -8.29 6.52
N ASN A 133 -19.59 -7.85 5.84
CA ASN A 133 -19.60 -7.66 4.38
C ASN A 133 -19.19 -8.92 3.60
N GLN A 134 -18.89 -10.03 4.28
CA GLN A 134 -18.38 -11.27 3.69
C GLN A 134 -17.18 -11.04 2.76
N SER A 135 -16.22 -10.20 3.18
CA SER A 135 -15.14 -9.70 2.33
C SER A 135 -13.74 -10.10 2.81
N GLY A 136 -12.81 -10.21 1.85
CA GLY A 136 -11.39 -10.49 2.10
C GLY A 136 -11.10 -11.95 2.47
N LEU A 137 -9.82 -12.25 2.68
CA LEU A 137 -9.34 -13.60 3.00
C LEU A 137 -9.87 -14.16 4.32
N VAL A 138 -10.33 -13.31 5.25
CA VAL A 138 -10.97 -13.76 6.51
C VAL A 138 -12.34 -14.39 6.26
N CYS A 139 -13.00 -14.10 5.13
CA CYS A 139 -14.29 -14.68 4.75
C CYS A 139 -14.21 -15.62 3.53
N GLU A 140 -13.08 -15.67 2.82
CA GLU A 140 -12.91 -16.51 1.63
C GLU A 140 -12.95 -18.00 2.01
N PRO A 141 -13.90 -18.81 1.46
CA PRO A 141 -13.98 -20.23 1.74
C PRO A 141 -12.68 -20.96 1.38
N GLY A 142 -12.18 -21.79 2.30
CA GLY A 142 -10.93 -22.53 2.10
C GLY A 142 -9.65 -21.72 2.34
N SER A 143 -9.75 -20.41 2.60
CA SER A 143 -8.62 -19.62 3.10
C SER A 143 -8.22 -20.08 4.50
N LYS A 144 -6.91 -20.15 4.74
CA LYS A 144 -6.38 -20.46 6.07
C LYS A 144 -6.76 -19.42 7.14
N LEU A 145 -6.91 -18.14 6.74
CA LEU A 145 -7.35 -17.10 7.67
C LEU A 145 -8.80 -17.33 8.11
N ASN A 146 -9.70 -17.69 7.20
CA ASN A 146 -11.08 -18.05 7.54
C ASN A 146 -11.14 -19.27 8.47
N ALA A 147 -10.26 -20.26 8.29
CA ALA A 147 -10.18 -21.42 9.19
C ALA A 147 -9.68 -21.07 10.60
N MET A 148 -8.78 -20.07 10.73
CA MET A 148 -8.28 -19.60 12.03
C MET A 148 -9.25 -18.63 12.73
N TYR A 149 -10.02 -17.87 11.95
CA TYR A 149 -10.98 -16.87 12.40
C TYR A 149 -12.35 -17.13 11.75
N PRO A 150 -13.04 -18.23 12.11
CA PRO A 150 -14.37 -18.49 11.59
C PRO A 150 -15.35 -17.38 12.03
N PRO A 151 -16.45 -17.13 11.32
CA PRO A 151 -17.39 -16.04 11.63
C PRO A 151 -17.93 -16.04 13.07
N GLU A 152 -18.07 -17.23 13.67
CA GLU A 152 -18.47 -17.45 15.06
C GLU A 152 -17.34 -17.27 16.10
N SER A 153 -16.12 -16.99 15.67
CA SER A 153 -14.96 -16.76 16.55
C SER A 153 -15.12 -15.48 17.37
N GLU A 154 -14.83 -15.56 18.67
CA GLU A 154 -14.71 -14.38 19.52
C GLU A 154 -13.42 -13.58 19.23
N LYS A 155 -12.43 -14.22 18.58
CA LYS A 155 -11.16 -13.59 18.19
C LYS A 155 -11.32 -12.79 16.90
N SER A 156 -10.82 -11.55 16.90
CA SER A 156 -10.76 -10.68 15.73
C SER A 156 -9.30 -10.39 15.34
N LEU A 157 -8.96 -10.67 14.09
CA LEU A 157 -7.68 -10.28 13.50
C LEU A 157 -7.64 -8.76 13.27
N SER A 158 -6.61 -8.06 13.75
CA SER A 158 -6.46 -6.61 13.53
C SER A 158 -5.18 -6.27 12.76
N ILE A 159 -5.17 -5.10 12.10
CA ILE A 159 -3.95 -4.48 11.53
C ILE A 159 -3.82 -3.09 12.13
N ILE A 160 -2.64 -2.81 12.70
CA ILE A 160 -2.36 -1.55 13.39
C ILE A 160 -1.10 -0.94 12.79
N LEU A 161 -1.22 0.29 12.30
CA LEU A 161 -0.14 1.05 11.69
C LEU A 161 0.28 2.21 12.60
N PHE A 162 1.52 2.18 13.07
CA PHE A 162 2.17 3.31 13.74
C PHE A 162 3.06 4.02 12.72
N ASP A 163 2.59 5.15 12.22
CA ASP A 163 3.21 5.86 11.09
C ASP A 163 4.15 6.96 11.59
N GLU A 164 5.37 7.02 11.06
CA GLU A 164 6.44 7.96 11.46
C GLU A 164 6.84 7.84 12.93
N ILE A 165 7.14 6.62 13.38
CA ILE A 165 7.41 6.30 14.80
C ILE A 165 8.56 7.12 15.41
N GLU A 166 9.54 7.56 14.61
CA GLU A 166 10.64 8.40 15.07
C GLU A 166 10.20 9.79 15.59
N LYS A 167 8.97 10.22 15.26
CA LYS A 167 8.39 11.48 15.72
C LYS A 167 7.64 11.36 17.04
N ALA A 168 7.40 10.13 17.51
CA ALA A 168 6.68 9.89 18.75
C ALA A 168 7.50 10.28 19.98
N HIS A 169 6.80 10.62 21.06
CA HIS A 169 7.40 10.75 22.38
C HIS A 169 7.90 9.38 22.91
N PRO A 170 9.03 9.31 23.64
CA PRO A 170 9.60 8.04 24.15
C PRO A 170 8.64 7.17 24.97
N LYS A 171 7.68 7.79 25.67
CA LYS A 171 6.63 7.05 26.40
C LYS A 171 5.77 6.15 25.50
N LEU A 172 5.57 6.53 24.23
CA LEU A 172 4.89 5.66 23.27
C LEU A 172 5.74 4.44 22.94
N TRP A 173 7.06 4.59 22.82
CA TRP A 173 7.97 3.46 22.57
C TRP A 173 7.95 2.46 23.73
N ASN A 174 7.97 2.94 24.97
CA ASN A 174 7.88 2.07 26.15
C ASN A 174 6.57 1.28 26.20
N LEU A 175 5.46 1.91 25.80
CA LEU A 175 4.19 1.21 25.69
C LEU A 175 4.23 0.15 24.59
N LEU A 176 4.78 0.49 23.43
CA LEU A 176 4.92 -0.45 22.33
C LEU A 176 5.82 -1.63 22.71
N LEU A 177 6.90 -1.41 23.46
CA LEU A 177 7.72 -2.50 24.00
C LEU A 177 6.87 -3.52 24.77
N GLY A 178 6.05 -3.06 25.71
CA GLY A 178 5.15 -3.95 26.46
C GLY A 178 4.17 -4.69 25.55
N VAL A 179 3.57 -4.00 24.57
CA VAL A 179 2.66 -4.64 23.60
C VAL A 179 3.37 -5.69 22.73
N LEU A 180 4.61 -5.42 22.31
CA LEU A 180 5.38 -6.35 21.48
C LEU A 180 5.93 -7.54 22.29
N GLU A 181 6.06 -7.39 23.61
CA GLU A 181 6.56 -8.45 24.52
C GLU A 181 5.44 -9.31 25.09
N ASP A 182 4.42 -8.69 25.68
CA ASP A 182 3.37 -9.37 26.47
C ASP A 182 2.06 -9.53 25.68
N GLY A 183 1.98 -8.97 24.47
CA GLY A 183 0.80 -9.03 23.61
C GLY A 183 -0.44 -8.32 24.20
N THR A 184 -0.33 -7.67 25.35
CA THR A 184 -1.43 -7.05 26.08
C THR A 184 -0.97 -5.72 26.67
N VAL A 185 -1.92 -4.81 26.91
CA VAL A 185 -1.63 -3.54 27.58
C VAL A 185 -2.84 -3.06 28.37
N VAL A 186 -2.58 -2.52 29.56
CA VAL A 186 -3.58 -1.81 30.35
C VAL A 186 -3.56 -0.34 29.94
N LEU A 187 -4.69 0.13 29.44
CA LEU A 187 -4.92 1.50 29.03
C LEU A 187 -5.06 2.45 30.21
N GLY A 188 -4.98 3.75 29.94
CA GLY A 188 -5.08 4.80 30.97
C GLY A 188 -6.43 4.81 31.69
N ASN A 189 -7.50 4.35 31.03
CA ASN A 189 -8.83 4.18 31.59
C ASN A 189 -9.03 2.84 32.35
N ASN A 190 -7.97 2.08 32.59
CA ASN A 190 -7.97 0.74 33.19
C ASN A 190 -8.62 -0.37 32.33
N GLU A 191 -8.86 -0.13 31.04
CA GLU A 191 -9.24 -1.22 30.12
C GLU A 191 -8.01 -2.01 29.71
N GLU A 192 -8.11 -3.34 29.74
CA GLU A 192 -7.10 -4.24 29.17
C GLU A 192 -7.41 -4.46 27.69
N VAL A 193 -6.38 -4.41 26.85
CA VAL A 193 -6.48 -4.63 25.41
C VAL A 193 -5.53 -5.74 24.99
N ASP A 194 -6.05 -6.67 24.19
CA ASP A 194 -5.34 -7.82 23.66
C ASP A 194 -4.89 -7.56 22.22
N PHE A 195 -3.58 -7.54 22.02
CA PHE A 195 -2.89 -7.37 20.74
C PHE A 195 -2.39 -8.70 20.16
N ARG A 196 -2.55 -9.83 20.83
CA ARG A 196 -2.06 -11.15 20.38
C ARG A 196 -2.67 -11.59 19.04
N GLN A 197 -3.81 -11.02 18.66
CA GLN A 197 -4.45 -11.25 17.35
C GLN A 197 -4.20 -10.09 16.36
N SER A 198 -3.10 -9.34 16.54
CA SER A 198 -2.80 -8.15 15.74
C SER A 198 -1.57 -8.33 14.86
N ILE A 199 -1.65 -7.77 13.66
CA ILE A 199 -0.48 -7.46 12.83
C ILE A 199 -0.09 -6.01 13.15
N ILE A 200 1.09 -5.81 13.73
CA ILE A 200 1.59 -4.49 14.13
C ILE A 200 2.67 -4.06 13.14
N ILE A 201 2.46 -2.91 12.50
CA ILE A 201 3.37 -2.36 11.50
C ILE A 201 3.80 -0.96 11.93
N LEU A 202 5.10 -0.75 12.02
CA LEU A 202 5.69 0.56 12.26
C LEU A 202 6.31 1.08 10.97
N THR A 203 6.13 2.35 10.65
CA THR A 203 6.88 2.98 9.55
C THR A 203 7.85 4.00 10.12
N THR A 204 9.02 4.10 9.49
CA THR A 204 9.98 5.16 9.79
C THR A 204 10.66 5.68 8.54
N ASN A 205 11.00 6.96 8.56
CA ASN A 205 11.86 7.58 7.56
C ASN A 205 13.34 7.61 7.99
N VAL A 206 13.67 7.01 9.14
CA VAL A 206 15.07 6.90 9.59
C VAL A 206 15.91 6.11 8.58
N GLY A 207 17.11 6.61 8.31
CA GLY A 207 18.03 6.02 7.34
C GLY A 207 17.82 6.45 5.89
N SER A 208 16.78 7.23 5.57
CA SER A 208 16.46 7.64 4.18
C SER A 208 17.61 8.38 3.50
N GLU A 209 18.30 9.27 4.21
CA GLU A 209 19.45 10.01 3.68
C GLU A 209 20.65 9.09 3.40
N ALA A 210 20.95 8.16 4.32
CA ALA A 210 22.03 7.19 4.14
C ALA A 210 21.77 6.23 2.97
N MET A 211 20.52 5.80 2.79
CA MET A 211 20.09 4.99 1.64
C MET A 211 20.26 5.75 0.33
N GLY A 212 19.83 7.02 0.29
CA GLY A 212 19.99 7.88 -0.89
C GLY A 212 21.46 8.14 -1.26
N ALA A 213 22.33 8.33 -0.26
CA ALA A 213 23.75 8.56 -0.48
C ALA A 213 24.46 7.35 -1.10
N HIS A 214 24.11 6.12 -0.69
CA HIS A 214 24.69 4.91 -1.28
C HIS A 214 24.30 4.77 -2.75
N LEU A 215 23.04 5.04 -3.08
CA LEU A 215 22.56 5.03 -4.48
C LEU A 215 23.26 6.08 -5.36
N ALA A 216 23.53 7.27 -4.83
CA ALA A 216 24.26 8.32 -5.54
C ALA A 216 25.74 7.99 -5.76
N GLN A 217 26.36 7.27 -4.82
CA GLN A 217 27.74 6.79 -4.98
C GLN A 217 27.85 5.67 -6.01
N SER A 218 26.85 4.77 -6.06
CA SER A 218 26.77 3.70 -7.05
C SER A 218 26.53 4.19 -8.48
N SER A 219 25.88 5.35 -8.67
CA SER A 219 25.63 5.92 -10.00
C SER A 219 26.82 6.72 -10.57
N ILE A 220 27.72 7.20 -9.72
CA ILE A 220 28.91 7.99 -10.11
C ILE A 220 30.13 7.10 -10.40
N GLY A 221 30.19 5.87 -9.87
CA GLY A 221 31.29 4.92 -10.08
C GLY A 221 30.90 3.73 -10.95
N PHE A 222 31.39 3.67 -12.19
CA PHE A 222 31.48 2.49 -13.08
C PHE A 222 30.53 1.31 -12.76
N SER A 223 29.30 1.39 -13.25
CA SER A 223 28.30 0.32 -13.21
C SER A 223 28.59 -0.79 -14.23
N THR A 224 29.74 -1.46 -14.08
CA THR A 224 30.01 -2.74 -14.75
C THR A 224 30.42 -3.77 -13.71
N GLY A 225 29.44 -4.37 -13.01
CA GLY A 225 29.66 -5.63 -12.28
C GLY A 225 29.13 -5.77 -10.85
N ILE A 226 28.43 -4.79 -10.27
CA ILE A 226 27.74 -5.00 -8.98
C ILE A 226 26.38 -5.64 -9.28
N SER A 227 26.10 -6.80 -8.69
CA SER A 227 24.76 -7.40 -8.76
C SER A 227 23.75 -6.59 -7.95
N ASP A 228 22.51 -6.50 -8.42
CA ASP A 228 21.42 -5.81 -7.71
C ASP A 228 21.31 -6.31 -6.25
N GLU A 229 21.47 -7.61 -6.03
CA GLU A 229 21.47 -8.25 -4.70
C GLU A 229 22.56 -7.74 -3.74
N LYS A 230 23.73 -7.33 -4.26
CA LYS A 230 24.79 -6.77 -3.41
C LYS A 230 24.44 -5.33 -3.02
N MET A 231 23.96 -4.55 -3.99
CA MET A 231 23.53 -3.18 -3.75
C MET A 231 22.39 -3.11 -2.72
N ASP A 232 21.41 -4.00 -2.84
CA ASP A 232 20.28 -4.03 -1.90
C ASP A 232 20.72 -4.38 -0.47
N ARG A 233 21.68 -5.31 -0.32
CA ARG A 233 22.29 -5.61 0.99
C ARG A 233 23.04 -4.42 1.58
N ASP A 234 23.81 -3.71 0.77
CA ASP A 234 24.55 -2.53 1.22
C ASP A 234 23.58 -1.42 1.71
N ILE A 235 22.45 -1.24 1.02
CA ILE A 235 21.38 -0.32 1.42
C ILE A 235 20.71 -0.76 2.73
N GLU A 236 20.41 -2.05 2.89
CA GLU A 236 19.86 -2.61 4.12
C GLU A 236 20.79 -2.38 5.33
N GLU A 237 22.09 -2.66 5.16
CA GLU A 237 23.09 -2.43 6.20
C GLU A 237 23.21 -0.96 6.58
N ALA A 238 23.19 -0.05 5.59
CA ALA A 238 23.23 1.38 5.81
C ALA A 238 21.99 1.88 6.57
N ALA A 239 20.79 1.44 6.16
CA ALA A 239 19.54 1.78 6.82
C ALA A 239 19.54 1.30 8.28
N MET A 240 19.92 0.04 8.51
CA MET A 240 19.97 -0.57 9.83
C MET A 240 20.99 0.13 10.76
N ARG A 241 22.13 0.59 10.22
CA ARG A 241 23.12 1.36 10.97
C ARG A 241 22.53 2.67 11.50
N GLU A 242 21.71 3.36 10.70
CA GLU A 242 21.03 4.59 11.14
C GLU A 242 19.89 4.31 12.11
N ALA A 243 19.10 3.24 11.90
CA ALA A 243 18.07 2.84 12.86
C ALA A 243 18.64 2.57 14.25
N LYS A 244 19.78 1.89 14.35
CA LYS A 244 20.45 1.60 15.64
C LYS A 244 20.91 2.83 16.41
N LYS A 245 21.00 4.01 15.76
CA LYS A 245 21.31 5.27 16.44
C LYS A 245 20.08 5.93 17.05
N VAL A 246 18.89 5.66 16.51
CA VAL A 246 17.63 6.29 16.90
C VAL A 246 16.82 5.38 17.83
N PHE A 247 16.74 4.10 17.48
CA PHE A 247 15.94 3.11 18.18
C PHE A 247 16.82 2.26 19.10
N PRO A 248 16.39 2.02 20.35
CA PRO A 248 17.04 1.06 21.23
C PRO A 248 17.14 -0.33 20.60
N PHE A 249 18.23 -1.06 20.86
CA PHE A 249 18.39 -2.44 20.37
C PHE A 249 17.29 -3.38 20.86
N GLU A 250 16.86 -3.21 22.11
CA GLU A 250 15.75 -3.96 22.70
C GLU A 250 14.44 -3.75 21.96
N PHE A 251 14.25 -2.59 21.31
CA PHE A 251 13.08 -2.31 20.48
C PHE A 251 13.18 -2.97 19.10
N LEU A 252 14.33 -2.84 18.44
CA LEU A 252 14.54 -3.41 17.11
C LEU A 252 14.45 -4.94 17.10
N ASN A 253 14.89 -5.59 18.18
CA ASN A 253 14.88 -7.05 18.30
C ASN A 253 13.49 -7.65 18.57
N ARG A 254 12.43 -6.83 18.70
CA ARG A 254 11.05 -7.29 18.90
C ARG A 254 10.25 -7.40 17.60
N PHE A 255 10.83 -6.99 16.48
CA PHE A 255 10.21 -7.13 15.17
C PHE A 255 10.57 -8.47 14.55
N ASP A 256 9.55 -9.20 14.09
CA ASP A 256 9.75 -10.41 13.29
C ASP A 256 10.53 -10.09 12.01
N ASP A 257 10.20 -8.96 11.37
CA ASP A 257 10.89 -8.48 10.18
C ASP A 257 11.08 -6.97 10.16
N ILE A 258 12.29 -6.55 9.78
CA ILE A 258 12.59 -5.18 9.41
C ILE A 258 12.73 -5.14 7.88
N ILE A 259 11.83 -4.41 7.23
CA ILE A 259 11.69 -4.35 5.78
C ILE A 259 12.10 -2.97 5.27
N THR A 260 13.08 -2.94 4.38
CA THR A 260 13.60 -1.72 3.76
C THR A 260 12.93 -1.45 2.41
N TYR A 261 12.68 -0.17 2.15
CA TYR A 261 12.08 0.33 0.92
C TYR A 261 13.04 1.29 0.24
N HIS A 262 13.18 1.08 -1.07
CA HIS A 262 14.15 1.80 -1.89
C HIS A 262 13.52 3.03 -2.54
N THR A 263 14.34 4.00 -2.92
CA THR A 263 13.88 5.14 -3.72
C THR A 263 13.32 4.65 -5.06
N LEU A 264 12.25 5.28 -5.52
CA LEU A 264 11.62 4.93 -6.79
C LEU A 264 12.46 5.41 -7.98
N LYS A 265 12.65 4.53 -8.97
CA LYS A 265 13.19 4.87 -10.28
C LYS A 265 12.12 5.57 -11.11
N GLU A 266 12.53 6.28 -12.15
CA GLU A 266 11.59 6.96 -13.05
C GLU A 266 10.60 6.00 -13.71
N THR A 267 11.04 4.80 -14.09
CA THR A 267 10.17 3.73 -14.60
C THR A 267 9.06 3.34 -13.62
N HIS A 268 9.36 3.34 -12.31
CA HIS A 268 8.36 3.08 -11.28
C HIS A 268 7.32 4.20 -11.21
N LEU A 269 7.72 5.46 -11.46
CA LEU A 269 6.79 6.59 -11.46
C LEU A 269 5.75 6.47 -12.58
N TYR A 270 6.15 6.02 -13.78
CA TYR A 270 5.21 5.72 -14.86
C TYR A 270 4.21 4.62 -14.48
N SER A 271 4.68 3.52 -13.90
CA SER A 271 3.78 2.44 -13.45
C SER A 271 2.80 2.90 -12.37
N ILE A 272 3.24 3.77 -11.45
CA ILE A 272 2.37 4.38 -10.44
C ILE A 272 1.36 5.33 -11.11
N LEU A 273 1.81 6.11 -12.08
CA LEU A 273 0.94 6.99 -12.86
C LEU A 273 -0.15 6.18 -13.59
N ASP A 274 0.20 5.05 -14.21
CA ASP A 274 -0.79 4.18 -14.86
C ASP A 274 -1.86 3.68 -13.87
N ILE A 275 -1.47 3.32 -12.64
CA ILE A 275 -2.42 2.95 -11.58
C ILE A 275 -3.36 4.13 -11.25
N LEU A 276 -2.83 5.35 -11.14
CA LEU A 276 -3.63 6.55 -10.86
C LEU A 276 -4.57 6.88 -12.01
N ILE A 277 -4.09 6.80 -13.26
CA ILE A 277 -4.89 7.03 -14.47
C ILE A 277 -6.02 6.00 -14.55
N ALA A 278 -5.74 4.72 -14.30
CA ALA A 278 -6.77 3.68 -14.28
C ALA A 278 -7.88 3.99 -13.25
N GLN A 279 -7.54 4.56 -12.09
CA GLN A 279 -8.54 5.00 -11.10
C GLN A 279 -9.36 6.20 -11.60
N VAL A 280 -8.73 7.14 -12.31
CA VAL A 280 -9.44 8.26 -12.95
C VAL A 280 -10.37 7.75 -14.04
N HIS A 281 -9.90 6.87 -14.92
CA HIS A 281 -10.69 6.24 -15.98
C HIS A 281 -11.88 5.46 -15.41
N HIS A 282 -11.70 4.66 -14.35
CA HIS A 282 -12.83 4.00 -13.71
C HIS A 282 -13.87 5.02 -13.18
N ARG A 283 -13.42 6.16 -12.65
CA ARG A 283 -14.35 7.24 -12.22
C ARG A 283 -15.03 7.92 -13.41
N SER A 284 -14.37 8.08 -14.56
CA SER A 284 -14.97 8.66 -15.77
C SER A 284 -16.11 7.80 -16.32
N LEU A 285 -16.04 6.48 -16.15
CA LEU A 285 -17.12 5.56 -16.55
C LEU A 285 -18.34 5.59 -15.63
N MET A 286 -18.18 6.07 -14.40
CA MET A 286 -19.19 6.01 -13.34
C MET A 286 -19.76 7.37 -12.96
N CYS A 287 -19.32 8.45 -13.63
CA CYS A 287 -19.81 9.79 -13.36
C CYS A 287 -21.16 10.05 -14.04
N ALA A 288 -21.73 11.25 -13.83
CA ALA A 288 -23.05 11.61 -14.37
C ALA A 288 -23.09 11.61 -15.91
N GLU A 289 -21.96 11.94 -16.56
CA GLU A 289 -21.79 11.94 -18.01
C GLU A 289 -20.65 10.96 -18.39
N PRO A 290 -20.91 9.65 -18.46
CA PRO A 290 -19.84 8.65 -18.64
C PRO A 290 -19.06 8.82 -19.95
N PHE A 291 -17.73 8.84 -19.87
CA PHE A 291 -16.85 9.03 -21.02
C PHE A 291 -15.58 8.16 -20.93
N LEU A 292 -14.97 7.88 -22.08
CA LEU A 292 -13.69 7.19 -22.19
C LEU A 292 -12.54 8.19 -22.07
N LEU A 293 -11.50 7.82 -21.35
CA LEU A 293 -10.32 8.66 -21.12
C LEU A 293 -9.06 7.94 -21.63
N GLU A 294 -8.38 8.56 -22.57
CA GLU A 294 -7.07 8.16 -23.07
C GLU A 294 -6.03 9.21 -22.71
N ILE A 295 -4.82 8.79 -22.35
CA ILE A 295 -3.71 9.69 -22.03
C ILE A 295 -2.49 9.26 -22.83
N THR A 296 -1.98 10.16 -23.69
CA THR A 296 -0.83 9.89 -24.57
C THR A 296 0.46 9.70 -23.78
N GLN A 297 1.49 9.13 -24.42
CA GLN A 297 2.79 8.92 -23.77
C GLN A 297 3.48 10.26 -23.45
N GLU A 298 3.27 11.27 -24.28
CA GLU A 298 3.72 12.64 -24.10
C GLU A 298 3.08 13.27 -22.87
N ALA A 299 1.76 13.13 -22.72
CA ALA A 299 1.03 13.58 -21.52
C ALA A 299 1.49 12.84 -20.26
N LYS A 300 1.72 11.51 -20.33
CA LYS A 300 2.29 10.77 -19.20
C LYS A 300 3.68 11.30 -18.82
N THR A 301 4.52 11.61 -19.80
CA THR A 301 5.85 12.17 -19.57
C THR A 301 5.74 13.52 -18.88
N HIS A 302 4.85 14.40 -19.35
CA HIS A 302 4.58 15.69 -18.71
C HIS A 302 4.15 15.53 -17.24
N LEU A 303 3.17 14.65 -16.97
CA LEU A 303 2.67 14.39 -15.62
C LEU A 303 3.76 13.82 -14.68
N VAL A 304 4.61 12.93 -15.19
CA VAL A 304 5.75 12.39 -14.40
C VAL A 304 6.73 13.49 -14.07
N GLN A 305 7.13 14.33 -15.04
CA GLN A 305 8.08 15.42 -14.76
C GLN A 305 7.50 16.46 -13.78
N ALA A 306 6.22 16.82 -13.93
CA ALA A 306 5.53 17.72 -13.00
C ALA A 306 5.40 17.14 -11.58
N GLY A 307 5.31 15.80 -11.46
CA GLY A 307 5.19 15.09 -10.19
C GLY A 307 6.50 14.56 -9.60
N LYS A 308 7.63 14.71 -10.30
CA LYS A 308 8.93 14.19 -9.89
C LYS A 308 9.51 15.07 -8.78
N ASP A 309 9.42 14.58 -7.55
CA ASP A 309 10.09 15.20 -6.41
C ASP A 309 11.02 14.18 -5.73
N ILE A 310 12.32 14.50 -5.72
CA ILE A 310 13.37 13.64 -5.15
C ILE A 310 13.14 13.40 -3.64
N GLN A 311 12.55 14.36 -2.92
CA GLN A 311 12.34 14.27 -1.47
C GLN A 311 11.03 13.56 -1.09
N TYR A 312 9.99 13.66 -1.91
CA TYR A 312 8.64 13.17 -1.57
C TYR A 312 8.20 11.93 -2.35
N GLY A 313 9.05 11.39 -3.22
CA GLY A 313 8.78 10.16 -3.98
C GLY A 313 7.54 10.32 -4.88
N ALA A 314 6.68 9.32 -4.93
CA ALA A 314 5.47 9.34 -5.76
C ALA A 314 4.30 10.17 -5.17
N ARG A 315 4.47 10.76 -3.98
CA ARG A 315 3.39 11.48 -3.27
C ARG A 315 2.81 12.66 -4.08
N PRO A 316 3.62 13.47 -4.82
CA PRO A 316 3.09 14.57 -5.62
C PRO A 316 2.30 14.12 -6.85
N LEU A 317 2.59 12.94 -7.43
CA LEU A 317 1.93 12.46 -8.67
C LEU A 317 0.41 12.48 -8.55
N LYS A 318 -0.15 12.01 -7.43
CA LYS A 318 -1.59 12.05 -7.21
C LYS A 318 -2.14 13.47 -7.26
N ARG A 319 -1.44 14.44 -6.67
CA ARG A 319 -1.84 15.86 -6.68
C ARG A 319 -1.79 16.43 -8.09
N VAL A 320 -0.75 16.09 -8.86
CA VAL A 320 -0.60 16.51 -10.26
C VAL A 320 -1.76 15.97 -11.09
N VAL A 321 -2.05 14.66 -11.01
CA VAL A 321 -3.19 14.05 -11.71
C VAL A 321 -4.52 14.72 -11.30
N GLU A 322 -4.76 14.97 -10.01
CA GLU A 322 -5.99 15.64 -9.58
C GLU A 322 -6.09 17.09 -10.11
N LYS A 323 -4.97 17.83 -10.08
CA LYS A 323 -4.92 19.23 -10.52
C LYS A 323 -5.03 19.37 -12.04
N GLU A 324 -4.33 18.54 -12.80
CA GLU A 324 -4.09 18.73 -14.23
C GLU A 324 -4.96 17.84 -15.11
N ILE A 325 -5.53 16.76 -14.56
CA ILE A 325 -6.47 15.88 -15.28
C ILE A 325 -7.88 16.03 -14.71
N VAL A 326 -8.06 15.70 -13.42
CA VAL A 326 -9.41 15.60 -12.83
C VAL A 326 -10.12 16.95 -12.79
N THR A 327 -9.40 18.00 -12.37
CA THR A 327 -9.98 19.35 -12.25
C THR A 327 -10.42 19.90 -13.62
N PRO A 328 -9.60 19.91 -14.70
CA PRO A 328 -10.08 20.34 -16.01
C PRO A 328 -11.25 19.52 -16.54
N ILE A 329 -11.20 18.20 -16.45
CA ILE A 329 -12.30 17.31 -16.83
C ILE A 329 -13.61 17.70 -16.13
N SER A 330 -13.55 17.98 -14.82
CA SER A 330 -14.74 18.41 -14.07
C SER A 330 -15.34 19.72 -14.60
N HIS A 331 -14.49 20.68 -15.01
CA HIS A 331 -14.96 21.93 -15.59
C HIS A 331 -15.58 21.70 -16.98
N TYR A 332 -15.01 20.81 -17.79
CA TYR A 332 -15.54 20.46 -19.11
C TYR A 332 -16.89 19.73 -19.03
N ILE A 333 -17.08 18.87 -18.03
CA ILE A 333 -18.38 18.24 -17.75
C ILE A 333 -19.40 19.30 -17.32
N CYS A 334 -19.05 20.16 -16.34
CA CYS A 334 -19.96 21.21 -15.84
C CYS A 334 -20.31 22.29 -16.87
N SER A 335 -19.55 22.38 -17.97
CA SER A 335 -19.80 23.31 -19.09
C SER A 335 -20.35 22.61 -20.33
N ASP A 336 -20.81 21.35 -20.20
CA ASP A 336 -21.42 20.55 -21.26
C ASP A 336 -20.53 20.28 -22.50
N GLN A 337 -19.21 20.47 -22.36
CA GLN A 337 -18.21 20.21 -23.41
C GLN A 337 -17.95 18.71 -23.55
N ILE A 338 -17.87 18.01 -22.42
CA ILE A 338 -17.83 16.53 -22.34
C ILE A 338 -19.25 16.04 -22.08
N ARG A 339 -19.67 15.05 -22.86
CA ARG A 339 -20.97 14.40 -22.77
C ARG A 339 -20.80 12.88 -22.76
N LYS A 340 -21.86 12.19 -22.38
CA LYS A 340 -21.92 10.74 -22.41
C LYS A 340 -21.48 10.16 -23.76
N GLY A 341 -20.56 9.18 -23.70
CA GLY A 341 -20.07 8.43 -24.85
C GLY A 341 -18.85 9.05 -25.53
N ASP A 342 -18.42 10.25 -25.14
CA ASP A 342 -17.22 10.87 -25.71
C ASP A 342 -15.95 10.06 -25.41
N LEU A 343 -15.00 10.11 -26.34
CA LEU A 343 -13.60 9.77 -26.09
C LEU A 343 -12.83 11.07 -25.88
N ILE A 344 -12.20 11.18 -24.70
CA ILE A 344 -11.36 12.32 -24.34
C ILE A 344 -9.92 11.87 -24.31
N THR A 345 -9.13 12.39 -25.25
CA THR A 345 -7.69 12.15 -25.34
C THR A 345 -6.95 13.33 -24.75
N VAL A 346 -6.14 13.06 -23.72
CA VAL A 346 -5.26 14.05 -23.08
C VAL A 346 -3.89 13.95 -23.73
N ASP A 347 -3.42 15.08 -24.26
CA ASP A 347 -2.15 15.20 -24.97
C ASP A 347 -1.39 16.45 -24.52
N VAL A 348 -0.20 16.70 -25.07
CA VAL A 348 0.61 17.90 -24.80
C VAL A 348 0.69 18.77 -26.05
N ALA A 349 0.42 20.07 -25.91
CA ALA A 349 0.72 21.09 -26.91
C ALA A 349 1.24 22.35 -26.22
N ASP A 350 2.29 22.97 -26.78
CA ASP A 350 2.90 24.19 -26.23
C ASP A 350 3.28 24.08 -24.74
N GLU A 351 3.83 22.93 -24.34
CA GLU A 351 4.20 22.58 -22.95
C GLU A 351 3.04 22.49 -21.96
N GLU A 352 1.78 22.59 -22.40
CA GLU A 352 0.60 22.44 -21.57
C GLU A 352 -0.23 21.20 -21.97
N LEU A 353 -0.99 20.67 -21.02
CA LEU A 353 -1.95 19.60 -21.32
C LEU A 353 -3.13 20.15 -22.11
N VAL A 354 -3.45 19.47 -23.20
CA VAL A 354 -4.62 19.76 -24.04
C VAL A 354 -5.56 18.56 -24.04
N PHE A 355 -6.86 18.86 -24.08
CA PHE A 355 -7.94 17.86 -24.05
C PHE A 355 -8.63 17.88 -25.39
N ARG A 356 -8.54 16.77 -26.13
CA ARG A 356 -9.20 16.59 -27.41
C ARG A 356 -10.41 15.69 -27.22
N LYS A 357 -11.52 16.11 -27.80
CA LYS A 357 -12.76 15.34 -27.79
C LYS A 357 -12.97 14.72 -29.16
N GLU A 358 -13.16 13.42 -29.16
CA GLU A 358 -13.74 12.68 -30.27
C GLU A 358 -15.15 12.26 -29.86
N THR A 359 -16.14 12.69 -30.65
CA THR A 359 -17.53 12.37 -30.33
C THR A 359 -17.72 10.89 -30.62
N GLY A 360 -17.97 10.11 -29.57
CA GLY A 360 -18.29 8.69 -29.75
C GLY A 360 -19.64 8.54 -30.45
N VAL A 361 -19.84 7.39 -31.07
CA VAL A 361 -21.12 7.04 -31.70
C VAL A 361 -22.21 7.02 -30.64
N THR A 362 -23.21 7.90 -30.77
CA THR A 362 -24.25 8.12 -29.75
C THR A 362 -25.55 7.36 -30.01
N SER A 363 -25.67 6.75 -31.19
CA SER A 363 -26.85 5.96 -31.59
C SER A 363 -26.48 4.73 -32.44
N TRP A 364 -27.34 3.72 -32.44
CA TRP A 364 -27.20 2.56 -33.34
C TRP A 364 -27.23 2.99 -34.82
N GLU A 365 -28.01 4.03 -35.14
CA GLU A 365 -28.11 4.61 -36.49
C GLU A 365 -26.81 5.28 -36.94
N GLU A 366 -26.13 6.02 -36.04
CA GLU A 366 -24.79 6.55 -36.31
C GLU A 366 -23.77 5.42 -36.50
N LEU A 367 -23.89 4.32 -35.73
CA LEU A 367 -23.01 3.17 -35.83
C LEU A 367 -23.17 2.42 -37.16
N GLU A 368 -24.41 2.22 -37.59
CA GLU A 368 -24.73 1.64 -38.90
C GLU A 368 -24.32 2.57 -40.06
N SER A 369 -24.33 3.88 -39.85
CA SER A 369 -23.92 4.87 -40.85
C SER A 369 -22.41 4.91 -41.09
N LEU A 370 -21.59 4.38 -40.17
CA LEU A 370 -20.15 4.23 -40.34
C LEU A 370 -19.78 3.15 -41.38
N GLY A 371 -20.78 2.43 -41.91
CA GLY A 371 -20.60 1.32 -42.83
C GLY A 371 -20.19 0.04 -42.10
N PRO A 372 -20.09 -1.10 -42.82
CA PRO A 372 -19.50 -2.29 -42.23
C PRO A 372 -18.09 -1.94 -41.76
N PHE A 373 -17.76 -2.28 -40.51
CA PHE A 373 -16.37 -2.31 -40.09
C PHE A 373 -15.60 -3.10 -41.14
N PRO A 374 -14.47 -2.59 -41.65
CA PRO A 374 -13.69 -3.35 -42.60
C PRO A 374 -13.47 -4.74 -42.00
N GLU A 375 -13.84 -5.79 -42.73
CA GLU A 375 -13.35 -7.14 -42.47
C GLU A 375 -11.83 -7.13 -42.78
N GLU A 376 -11.06 -6.35 -42.02
CA GLU A 376 -9.63 -6.58 -41.93
C GLU A 376 -9.51 -7.96 -41.30
N GLN A 377 -9.07 -8.90 -42.14
CA GLN A 377 -8.63 -10.21 -41.72
C GLN A 377 -7.57 -10.01 -40.65
N TRP A 378 -7.97 -10.00 -39.38
CA TRP A 378 -7.02 -10.03 -38.28
C TRP A 378 -6.13 -11.24 -38.50
N ALA A 379 -4.85 -11.01 -38.83
CA ALA A 379 -3.89 -12.07 -38.80
C ALA A 379 -3.62 -12.39 -37.33
N LYS A 380 -3.37 -13.67 -36.99
CA LYS A 380 -2.95 -14.06 -35.64
C LYS A 380 -1.77 -13.20 -35.11
N GLU A 381 -0.96 -12.69 -36.03
CA GLU A 381 0.21 -11.85 -35.78
C GLU A 381 -0.14 -10.46 -35.22
N ASP A 382 -1.31 -9.90 -35.56
CA ASP A 382 -1.77 -8.58 -35.11
C ASP A 382 -2.15 -8.57 -33.61
N LEU A 383 -2.40 -9.74 -33.04
CA LEU A 383 -2.71 -9.92 -31.61
C LEU A 383 -1.46 -10.17 -30.75
N GLY A 384 -0.25 -10.09 -31.33
CA GLY A 384 1.01 -10.29 -30.60
C GLY A 384 1.23 -11.71 -30.08
N VAL A 385 0.43 -12.69 -30.53
CA VAL A 385 0.59 -14.10 -30.19
C VAL A 385 1.51 -14.73 -31.23
N LYS A 386 2.74 -15.07 -30.82
CA LYS A 386 3.61 -15.93 -31.65
C LYS A 386 3.06 -17.35 -31.58
N ASP A 387 2.83 -17.95 -32.75
CA ASP A 387 2.37 -19.33 -32.92
C ASP A 387 3.37 -20.30 -32.24
N ASP A 388 3.07 -20.71 -31.01
CA ASP A 388 3.63 -21.87 -30.33
C ASP A 388 2.80 -23.10 -30.73
N GLY A 389 3.15 -23.65 -31.90
CA GLY A 389 2.47 -24.78 -32.54
C GLY A 389 2.28 -26.02 -31.70
#